data_AF-A0A1X7SL36-F1
#
_entry.id   AF-A0A1X7SL36-F1
#
_cell.length_a   1.000
_cell.length_b   1.000
_cell.length_c   1.000
_cell.angle_alpha   90.00
_cell.angle_beta   90.00
_cell.angle_gamma   90.00
#
_symmetry.space_group_name_H-M   'P 1'
#
loop_
_entity.id
_entity.type
_entity.pdbx_description
1 polymer ?
#
loop_
_entity_poly.entity_id
_entity_poly.type
_entity_poly.pdbx_seq_one_letter_code
_entity_poly.pdbx_strand_id
1 'polypeptide(L)'
;MAERRSPSPIPPLLPKSSVMNGKPDLKTVCAIVRTSRWHQLGIQLGVDEEMLQDILSEGSEAQDKRTQMFRTWINSQTGASHNQLVEALRLKVIGEDRMAQKYEEKVKEEASKTTDATGKRIHYCRL
;
A
#
# COMPACT_ATOMS: atom_id res chain seq x y z
N MET A 1 -33.19 8.30 -39.46
CA MET A 1 -31.74 8.61 -39.49
C MET A 1 -31.30 8.75 -38.05
N ALA A 2 -30.56 7.78 -37.51
CA ALA A 2 -30.23 7.72 -36.07
C ALA A 2 -28.98 8.54 -35.76
N GLU A 3 -29.09 9.42 -34.77
CA GLU A 3 -28.02 10.29 -34.28
C GLU A 3 -26.83 9.50 -33.75
N ARG A 4 -25.64 9.98 -34.11
CA ARG A 4 -24.34 9.44 -33.69
C ARG A 4 -24.13 9.79 -32.23
N ARG A 5 -24.18 8.79 -31.33
CA ARG A 5 -23.75 8.93 -29.95
C ARG A 5 -22.24 9.17 -29.91
N SER A 6 -21.84 10.37 -29.50
CA SER A 6 -20.47 10.71 -29.14
C SER A 6 -19.97 9.74 -28.06
N PRO A 7 -18.78 9.14 -28.19
CA PRO A 7 -18.17 8.41 -27.09
C PRO A 7 -17.73 9.41 -26.01
N SER A 8 -18.17 9.15 -24.78
CA SER A 8 -17.84 9.90 -23.57
C SER A 8 -16.32 10.04 -23.39
N PRO A 9 -15.83 11.17 -22.83
CA PRO A 9 -14.42 11.32 -22.52
C PRO A 9 -14.01 10.28 -21.45
N ILE A 10 -13.14 9.37 -21.86
CA ILE A 10 -12.46 8.42 -20.96
C ILE A 10 -11.64 9.26 -19.98
N PRO A 11 -11.86 9.17 -18.66
CA PRO A 11 -10.99 9.85 -17.70
C PRO A 11 -9.56 9.33 -17.88
N PRO A 12 -8.53 10.21 -17.82
CA PRO A 12 -7.15 9.79 -17.98
C PRO A 12 -6.85 8.73 -16.93
N LEU A 13 -6.61 7.50 -17.40
CA LEU A 13 -6.06 6.42 -16.60
C LEU A 13 -4.67 6.88 -16.16
N LEU A 14 -4.61 7.59 -15.03
CA LEU A 14 -3.37 7.81 -14.30
C LEU A 14 -2.68 6.46 -14.18
N PRO A 15 -1.35 6.39 -14.40
CA PRO A 15 -0.65 5.13 -14.40
C PRO A 15 -0.88 4.46 -13.05
N LYS A 16 -1.56 3.30 -13.08
CA LYS A 16 -1.92 2.46 -11.92
C LYS A 16 -0.72 2.14 -11.01
N SER A 17 0.51 2.37 -11.49
CA SER A 17 1.77 2.21 -10.79
C SER A 17 2.13 3.37 -9.85
N SER A 18 1.67 4.61 -10.11
CA SER A 18 2.16 5.78 -9.35
C SER A 18 1.73 5.76 -7.89
N VAL A 19 0.53 5.28 -7.57
CA VAL A 19 0.08 5.17 -6.18
C VAL A 19 0.79 4.06 -5.42
N MET A 20 1.11 2.96 -6.12
CA MET A 20 1.75 1.80 -5.48
C MET A 20 3.22 2.01 -5.18
N ASN A 21 3.84 2.97 -5.87
CA ASN A 21 5.18 3.45 -5.55
C ASN A 21 5.18 4.45 -4.37
N GLY A 22 4.00 4.82 -3.86
CA GLY A 22 3.85 5.68 -2.68
C GLY A 22 4.22 4.97 -1.38
N LYS A 23 4.49 5.78 -0.35
CA LYS A 23 4.83 5.30 0.98
C LYS A 23 3.58 4.70 1.67
N PRO A 24 3.66 3.47 2.21
CA PRO A 24 2.51 2.83 2.83
C PRO A 24 2.17 3.45 4.18
N ASP A 25 0.87 3.60 4.43
CA ASP A 25 0.34 4.09 5.70
C ASP A 25 0.13 2.93 6.69
N LEU A 26 0.63 3.11 7.92
CA LEU A 26 0.58 2.10 8.97
C LEU A 26 -0.87 1.68 9.30
N LYS A 27 -1.83 2.61 9.32
CA LYS A 27 -3.23 2.29 9.65
C LYS A 27 -3.83 1.40 8.57
N THR A 28 -3.61 1.74 7.30
CA THR A 28 -4.10 0.95 6.16
C THR A 28 -3.47 -0.44 6.14
N VAL A 29 -2.15 -0.54 6.37
CA VAL A 29 -1.45 -1.83 6.43
C VAL A 29 -1.99 -2.70 7.56
N CYS A 30 -2.05 -2.19 8.79
CA CYS A 30 -2.52 -2.98 9.94
C CYS A 30 -4.00 -3.35 9.85
N ALA A 31 -4.84 -2.56 9.17
CA ALA A 31 -6.25 -2.86 8.99
C ALA A 31 -6.47 -4.07 8.07
N ILE A 32 -5.62 -4.22 7.05
CA ILE A 32 -5.80 -5.22 5.98
C ILE A 32 -4.93 -6.45 6.23
N VAL A 33 -3.66 -6.24 6.56
CA VAL A 33 -2.67 -7.30 6.73
C VAL A 33 -2.77 -7.83 8.15
N ARG A 34 -3.56 -8.89 8.31
CA ARG A 34 -3.82 -9.55 9.60
C ARG A 34 -3.01 -10.84 9.80
N THR A 35 -1.95 -11.04 9.03
CA THR A 35 -1.12 -12.24 9.14
C THR A 35 -0.45 -12.35 10.52
N SER A 36 -0.38 -13.58 11.03
CA SER A 36 0.40 -13.94 12.23
C SER A 36 1.88 -14.14 11.91
N ARG A 37 2.25 -14.22 10.62
CA ARG A 37 3.63 -14.42 10.14
C ARG A 37 4.39 -13.11 9.97
N TRP A 38 4.21 -12.18 10.91
CA TRP A 38 4.82 -10.85 10.84
C TRP A 38 6.35 -10.91 10.83
N HIS A 39 6.96 -11.87 11.52
CA HIS A 39 8.42 -12.03 11.56
C HIS A 39 8.98 -12.40 10.17
N GLN A 40 8.39 -13.40 9.51
CA GLN A 40 8.80 -13.77 8.15
C GLN A 40 8.53 -12.64 7.15
N LEU A 41 7.40 -11.93 7.30
CA LEU A 41 7.08 -10.80 6.46
C LEU A 41 8.12 -9.68 6.63
N GLY A 42 8.53 -9.37 7.86
CA GLY A 42 9.58 -8.39 8.14
C GLY A 42 10.91 -8.73 7.47
N ILE A 43 11.31 -10.00 7.47
CA ILE A 43 12.52 -10.47 6.76
C ILE A 43 12.37 -10.22 5.25
N GLN A 44 11.22 -10.56 4.66
CA GLN A 44 10.98 -10.32 3.22
C GLN A 44 10.93 -8.84 2.87
N LEU A 45 10.48 -8.01 3.79
CA LEU A 45 10.50 -6.55 3.66
C LEU A 45 11.89 -5.94 3.89
N GLY A 46 12.89 -6.74 4.27
CA GLY A 46 14.25 -6.27 4.55
C GLY A 46 14.35 -5.43 5.81
N VAL A 47 13.50 -5.69 6.81
CA VAL A 47 13.66 -5.12 8.16
C VAL A 47 14.87 -5.80 8.81
N ASP A 48 15.71 -5.02 9.48
CA ASP A 48 16.87 -5.54 10.21
C ASP A 48 16.47 -6.66 11.17
N GLU A 49 17.20 -7.76 11.11
CA GLU A 49 16.93 -8.94 11.93
C GLU A 49 17.03 -8.61 13.43
N GLU A 50 17.98 -7.75 13.83
CA GLU A 50 18.12 -7.29 15.21
C GLU A 50 16.84 -6.59 15.71
N MET A 51 16.24 -5.72 14.88
CA MET A 51 14.98 -5.06 15.19
C MET A 51 13.81 -6.05 15.28
N LEU A 52 13.80 -7.06 14.40
CA LEU A 52 12.78 -8.12 14.45
C LEU A 52 12.91 -8.98 15.71
N GLN A 53 14.14 -9.26 16.16
CA GLN A 53 14.41 -9.99 17.40
C GLN A 53 14.04 -9.18 18.64
N ASP A 54 14.28 -7.88 18.64
CA ASP A 54 13.86 -6.97 19.71
C ASP A 54 12.33 -7.01 19.87
N ILE A 55 11.59 -6.86 18.77
CA ILE A 55 10.12 -6.99 18.73
C ILE A 55 9.66 -8.38 19.14
N LEU A 56 10.40 -9.44 18.78
CA LEU A 56 10.07 -10.81 19.16
C LEU A 56 10.24 -11.03 20.67
N SER A 57 11.25 -10.40 21.27
CA SER A 57 11.60 -10.48 22.69
C SER A 57 10.69 -9.66 23.58
N GLU A 58 10.07 -8.59 23.06
CA GLU A 58 8.94 -7.93 23.73
C GLU A 58 7.84 -8.98 24.02
N GLY A 59 7.36 -9.06 25.26
CA GLY A 59 6.29 -9.99 25.66
C GLY A 59 4.90 -9.66 25.10
N SER A 60 4.83 -8.85 24.04
CA SER A 60 3.62 -8.26 23.46
C SER A 60 2.82 -9.26 22.60
N GLU A 61 1.54 -8.96 22.36
CA GLU A 61 0.71 -9.79 21.50
C GLU A 61 1.18 -9.73 20.04
N ALA A 62 0.85 -10.77 19.24
CA ALA A 62 1.25 -10.84 17.84
C ALA A 62 0.75 -9.65 16.99
N GLN A 63 -0.38 -9.04 17.40
CA GLN A 63 -0.91 -7.84 16.76
C GLN A 63 -0.02 -6.61 17.00
N ASP A 64 0.44 -6.40 18.23
CA ASP A 64 1.32 -5.28 18.57
C ASP A 64 2.68 -5.46 17.93
N LYS A 65 3.25 -6.67 17.98
CA LYS A 65 4.52 -7.01 17.31
C LYS A 65 4.48 -6.74 15.81
N ARG A 66 3.40 -7.15 15.16
CA ARG A 66 3.18 -6.84 13.74
C ARG A 66 3.14 -5.34 13.48
N THR A 67 2.43 -4.59 14.33
CA THR A 67 2.29 -3.14 14.19
C THR A 67 3.65 -2.46 14.37
N GLN A 68 4.45 -2.90 15.33
CA GLN A 68 5.82 -2.45 15.52
C GLN A 68 6.68 -2.79 14.31
N MET A 69 6.62 -4.02 13.78
CA MET A 69 7.38 -4.41 12.59
C MET A 69 7.07 -3.52 11.39
N PHE A 70 5.79 -3.27 11.10
CA PHE A 70 5.41 -2.37 10.01
C PHE A 70 5.84 -0.93 10.26
N ARG A 71 5.74 -0.45 11.51
CA ARG A 71 6.22 0.87 11.88
C ARG A 71 7.72 0.99 11.66
N THR A 72 8.50 -0.01 12.07
CA THR A 72 9.95 -0.08 11.87
C THR A 72 10.28 -0.12 10.38
N TRP A 73 9.61 -0.95 9.59
CA TRP A 73 9.79 -1.02 8.14
C TRP A 73 9.55 0.33 7.45
N ILE A 74 8.41 0.97 7.73
CA ILE A 74 8.02 2.26 7.14
C ILE A 74 8.99 3.38 7.53
N ASN A 75 9.58 3.32 8.73
CA ASN A 75 10.50 4.34 9.23
C ASN A 75 11.96 4.09 8.84
N SER A 76 12.39 2.83 8.75
CA SER A 76 13.76 2.44 8.41
C SER A 76 14.06 2.63 6.92
N GLN A 77 13.09 2.40 6.05
CA GLN A 77 13.28 2.47 4.60
C GLN A 77 12.65 3.72 4.00
N THR A 78 13.48 4.62 3.47
CA THR A 78 13.05 5.76 2.64
C THR A 78 12.37 5.33 1.35
N GLY A 79 12.67 4.13 0.85
CA GLY A 79 12.05 3.52 -0.34
C GLY A 79 10.85 2.61 -0.05
N ALA A 80 10.38 2.51 1.20
CA ALA A 80 9.25 1.66 1.54
C ALA A 80 8.03 2.00 0.68
N SER A 81 7.54 1.04 -0.08
CA SER A 81 6.42 1.24 -1.01
C SER A 81 5.31 0.20 -0.84
N HIS A 82 4.10 0.54 -1.26
CA HIS A 82 2.98 -0.41 -1.30
C HIS A 82 3.30 -1.63 -2.18
N ASN A 83 4.04 -1.45 -3.28
CA ASN A 83 4.48 -2.53 -4.16
C ASN A 83 5.32 -3.56 -3.41
N GLN A 84 6.33 -3.14 -2.65
CA GLN A 84 7.16 -4.07 -1.88
C GLN A 84 6.34 -4.92 -0.89
N LEU A 85 5.34 -4.33 -0.24
CA LEU A 85 4.44 -5.08 0.65
C LEU A 85 3.59 -6.09 -0.11
N VAL A 86 3.01 -5.69 -1.24
CA VAL A 86 2.20 -6.59 -2.07
C VAL A 86 3.05 -7.74 -2.59
N GLU A 87 4.27 -7.46 -3.07
CA GLU A 87 5.21 -8.48 -3.51
C GLU A 87 5.55 -9.44 -2.36
N ALA A 88 5.90 -8.92 -1.18
CA ALA A 88 6.21 -9.74 -0.01
C ALA A 88 5.02 -10.62 0.43
N LEU A 89 3.79 -10.12 0.36
CA LEU A 89 2.58 -10.89 0.67
C LEU A 89 2.27 -11.98 -0.37
N ARG A 90 2.56 -11.71 -1.66
CA ARG A 90 2.41 -12.68 -2.76
C ARG A 90 3.49 -13.75 -2.76
N LEU A 91 4.62 -13.55 -2.08
CA LEU A 91 5.64 -14.58 -1.96
C LEU A 91 5.04 -15.85 -1.37
N LYS A 92 5.37 -16.99 -1.97
CA LYS A 92 4.89 -18.31 -1.53
C LYS A 92 5.22 -18.64 -0.08
N VAL A 93 6.26 -18.01 0.48
CA VAL A 93 6.67 -18.12 1.89
C VAL A 93 5.57 -17.60 2.83
N ILE A 94 4.89 -16.52 2.41
CA ILE A 94 3.77 -15.92 3.13
C ILE A 94 2.46 -16.55 2.66
N GLY A 95 2.27 -16.71 1.35
CA GLY A 95 1.10 -17.38 0.76
C GLY A 95 -0.21 -16.59 0.90
N GLU A 96 -0.13 -15.29 1.19
CA GLU A 96 -1.28 -14.42 1.48
C GLU A 96 -1.70 -13.61 0.23
N ASP A 97 -1.75 -14.28 -0.93
CA ASP A 97 -2.09 -13.65 -2.22
C ASP A 97 -3.44 -12.90 -2.16
N ARG A 98 -4.43 -13.50 -1.48
CA ARG A 98 -5.73 -12.88 -1.23
C ARG A 98 -5.64 -11.59 -0.42
N MET A 99 -4.76 -11.50 0.58
CA MET A 99 -4.56 -10.24 1.33
C MET A 99 -3.84 -9.21 0.49
N ALA A 100 -2.86 -9.62 -0.32
CA ALA A 100 -2.13 -8.75 -1.22
C ALA A 100 -3.07 -8.08 -2.24
N GLN A 101 -3.97 -8.87 -2.84
CA GLN A 101 -4.99 -8.35 -3.75
C GLN A 101 -5.91 -7.35 -3.07
N LYS A 102 -6.45 -7.69 -1.88
CA LYS A 102 -7.33 -6.81 -1.12
C LYS A 102 -6.65 -5.50 -0.71
N TYR A 103 -5.36 -5.57 -0.36
CA TYR A 103 -4.55 -4.40 -0.04
C TYR A 103 -4.41 -3.49 -1.26
N GLU A 104 -4.06 -4.08 -2.40
CA GLU A 104 -3.92 -3.37 -3.66
C GLU A 104 -5.22 -2.67 -4.09
N GLU A 105 -6.36 -3.34 -3.99
CA GLU A 105 -7.66 -2.74 -4.28
C GLU A 105 -7.96 -1.57 -3.34
N LYS A 106 -7.67 -1.70 -2.04
CA LYS A 106 -7.96 -0.64 -1.07
C LYS A 106 -7.07 0.59 -1.28
N VAL A 107 -5.79 0.41 -1.54
CA VAL A 107 -4.87 1.52 -1.84
C VAL A 107 -5.33 2.27 -3.09
N LYS A 108 -5.76 1.55 -4.13
CA LYS A 108 -6.30 2.16 -5.35
C LYS A 108 -7.63 2.88 -5.13
N GLU A 109 -8.52 2.33 -4.30
CA GLU A 109 -9.80 2.94 -3.93
C GLU A 109 -9.56 4.27 -3.19
N GLU A 110 -8.71 4.28 -2.17
CA GLU A 110 -8.40 5.48 -1.38
C GLU A 110 -7.71 6.57 -2.21
N ALA A 111 -6.86 6.18 -3.18
CA ALA A 111 -6.24 7.09 -4.13
C ALA A 111 -7.24 7.71 -5.13
N SER A 112 -8.26 6.93 -5.52
CA SER A 112 -9.32 7.41 -6.43
C SER A 112 -10.30 8.35 -5.72
N LYS A 113 -10.45 8.22 -4.40
CA LYS A 113 -11.24 9.17 -3.59
C LYS A 113 -10.53 10.50 -3.36
N THR A 114 -9.20 10.52 -3.35
CA THR A 114 -8.42 11.76 -3.14
C THR A 114 -8.34 12.65 -4.38
N THR A 115 -8.71 12.16 -5.57
CA THR A 115 -8.79 12.99 -6.79
C THR A 115 -10.01 13.92 -6.86
N ASP A 116 -10.98 13.79 -5.94
CA ASP A 116 -12.15 14.70 -5.90
C ASP A 116 -11.89 15.98 -5.06
N ALA A 117 -10.81 16.03 -4.27
CA ALA A 117 -10.54 17.15 -3.37
C ALA A 117 -9.52 18.20 -3.89
N THR A 118 -8.96 18.02 -5.10
CA THR A 118 -8.07 19.03 -5.72
C THR A 118 -8.52 19.38 -7.15
N GLY A 119 -9.82 19.67 -7.31
CA GLY A 119 -10.37 20.37 -8.48
C GLY A 119 -10.23 21.90 -8.42
N LYS A 120 -9.20 22.45 -7.74
CA LYS A 120 -8.91 23.90 -7.73
C LYS A 120 -7.42 24.17 -7.82
N ARG A 121 -6.84 23.92 -8.99
CA ARG A 121 -5.72 24.68 -9.57
C ARG A 121 -5.26 23.87 -10.76
N ILE A 122 -5.73 24.21 -11.95
CA ILE A 122 -4.86 24.66 -13.05
C ILE A 122 -5.77 25.46 -14.00
N HIS A 123 -5.76 26.79 -13.90
CA HIS A 123 -6.13 27.63 -15.04
C HIS A 123 -4.87 28.42 -15.40
N TYR A 124 -3.99 27.78 -16.16
CA TYR A 124 -2.97 28.51 -16.90
C TYR A 124 -3.62 29.12 -18.15
N CYS A 125 -3.44 30.43 -18.26
CA CYS A 125 -3.34 31.24 -19.47
C CYS A 125 -4.59 31.44 -20.36
N ARG A 126 -4.94 32.72 -20.57
CA ARG A 126 -4.96 33.24 -21.95
C ARG A 126 -4.58 34.72 -21.98
N LEU A 127 -3.77 35.03 -22.99
CA LEU A 127 -3.16 36.32 -23.35
C LEU A 127 -4.16 37.47 -23.43
#